data_AF-A0AAV0BZX6-F1
#
_entry.id   AF-A0AAV0BZX6-F1
#
_cell.length_a   1.000
_cell.length_b   1.000
_cell.length_c   1.000
_cell.angle_alpha   90.00
_cell.angle_beta   90.00
_cell.angle_gamma   90.00
#
_symmetry.space_group_name_H-M   'P 1'
#
loop_
_entity.id
_entity.type
_entity.pdbx_description
1 polymer ?
#
loop_
_entity_poly.entity_id
_entity_poly.type
_entity_poly.pdbx_seq_one_letter_code
_entity_poly.pdbx_strand_id
1 'polypeptide(L)'
;MNVLDLGFFRALQSLQYQEASRNVDELIFATQKAFNEISIESLGNVFLTLQLCMIEVMKKLGGNNYKVPHINKQRLEREGILPTTISCDLDVL
;
A
#
# COMPACT_ATOMS: atom_id res chain seq x y z
N MET A 1 -2.14 6.04 -11.84
CA MET A 1 -1.65 5.38 -10.61
C MET A 1 -2.79 4.52 -10.08
N ASN A 2 -2.57 3.21 -9.91
CA ASN A 2 -3.60 2.27 -9.47
C ASN A 2 -3.24 1.73 -8.08
N VAL A 3 -4.17 1.84 -7.13
CA VAL A 3 -3.96 1.38 -5.75
C VAL A 3 -3.75 -0.14 -5.66
N LEU A 4 -4.37 -0.88 -6.60
CA LEU A 4 -4.27 -2.33 -6.65
C LEU A 4 -2.82 -2.76 -6.92
N ASP A 5 -2.22 -2.15 -7.94
CA ASP A 5 -0.83 -2.39 -8.33
C ASP A 5 0.17 -1.78 -7.34
N LEU A 6 -0.17 -0.61 -6.77
CA LEU A 6 0.74 0.14 -5.89
C LEU A 6 1.11 -0.65 -4.63
N GLY A 7 0.17 -1.39 -4.06
CA GLY A 7 0.42 -2.09 -2.80
C GLY A 7 -0.53 -3.21 -2.44
N PHE A 8 -1.78 -3.20 -2.90
CA PHE A 8 -2.74 -4.25 -2.53
C PHE A 8 -2.30 -5.64 -3.01
N PHE A 9 -2.00 -5.79 -4.31
CA PHE A 9 -1.55 -7.07 -4.84
C PHE A 9 -0.20 -7.49 -4.24
N ARG A 10 0.69 -6.55 -3.94
CA ARG A 10 1.97 -6.85 -3.29
C ARG A 10 1.78 -7.40 -1.88
N ALA A 11 0.86 -6.82 -1.10
CA ALA A 11 0.52 -7.31 0.23
C ALA A 11 -0.16 -8.68 0.17
N LEU A 12 -1.12 -8.86 -0.73
CA LEU A 12 -1.79 -10.13 -0.95
C LEU A 12 -0.79 -11.24 -1.34
N GLN A 13 0.07 -10.94 -2.30
CA GLN A 13 1.07 -11.85 -2.82
C GLN A 13 2.12 -12.22 -1.74
N SER A 14 2.48 -11.29 -0.86
CA SER A 14 3.39 -11.58 0.26
C SER A 14 2.85 -12.62 1.25
N LEU A 15 1.52 -12.69 1.42
CA LEU A 15 0.84 -13.69 2.24
C LEU A 15 0.69 -14.99 1.45
N GLN A 16 0.24 -14.90 0.20
CA GLN A 16 0.07 -16.05 -0.68
C GLN A 16 1.39 -16.84 -0.86
N TYR A 17 2.55 -16.17 -0.94
CA TYR A 17 3.86 -16.84 -1.03
C TYR A 17 4.29 -17.61 0.21
N GLN A 18 3.64 -17.41 1.36
CA GLN A 18 3.90 -18.21 2.57
C GLN A 18 3.32 -19.62 2.43
N GLU A 19 2.32 -19.79 1.56
CA GLU A 19 1.75 -21.07 1.19
C GLU A 19 2.53 -21.61 -0.03
N ALA A 20 3.29 -22.70 0.16
CA ALA A 20 4.12 -23.30 -0.88
C ALA A 20 3.29 -24.12 -1.89
N SER A 21 2.39 -23.46 -2.61
CA SER A 21 1.48 -24.07 -3.59
C SER A 21 2.25 -24.75 -4.74
N ARG A 22 1.84 -25.97 -5.09
CA ARG A 22 2.47 -26.80 -6.14
C ARG A 22 1.60 -27.01 -7.38
N ASN A 23 0.35 -26.59 -7.31
CA ASN A 23 -0.61 -26.67 -8.41
C ASN A 23 -1.58 -25.48 -8.37
N VAL A 24 -2.45 -25.40 -9.39
CA VAL A 24 -3.39 -24.29 -9.56
C VAL A 24 -4.43 -24.26 -8.44
N ASP A 25 -4.94 -25.41 -8.00
CA ASP A 25 -5.96 -25.47 -6.95
C ASP A 25 -5.41 -24.98 -5.59
N GLU A 26 -4.20 -25.39 -5.25
CA GLU A 26 -3.48 -24.90 -4.07
C GLU A 26 -3.17 -23.40 -4.16
N LEU A 27 -2.88 -22.89 -5.37
CA LEU A 27 -2.65 -21.46 -5.58
C LEU A 27 -3.94 -20.66 -5.38
N ILE A 28 -5.07 -21.14 -5.89
CA ILE A 28 -6.39 -20.52 -5.70
C ILE A 28 -6.73 -20.48 -4.22
N PHE A 29 -6.55 -21.61 -3.51
CA PHE A 29 -6.79 -21.69 -2.07
C PHE A 29 -5.90 -20.73 -1.28
N ALA A 30 -4.59 -20.71 -1.55
CA ALA A 30 -3.65 -19.80 -0.91
C ALA A 30 -4.00 -18.33 -1.15
N THR A 31 -4.44 -17.98 -2.36
CA THR A 31 -4.87 -16.62 -2.70
C THR A 31 -6.12 -16.22 -1.93
N GLN A 32 -7.12 -17.11 -1.84
CA GLN A 32 -8.35 -16.86 -1.08
C GLN A 32 -8.06 -16.74 0.42
N LYS A 33 -7.17 -17.57 0.95
CA LYS A 33 -6.69 -17.49 2.33
C LYS A 33 -5.99 -16.15 2.59
N ALA A 34 -5.02 -15.77 1.76
CA ALA A 34 -4.32 -14.49 1.85
C ALA A 34 -5.28 -13.30 1.79
N PHE A 35 -6.33 -13.37 0.97
CA PHE A 35 -7.35 -12.32 0.89
C PHE A 35 -8.13 -12.17 2.20
N ASN A 36 -8.42 -13.27 2.89
CA ASN A 36 -9.12 -13.24 4.17
C ASN A 36 -8.20 -12.84 5.34
N GLU A 37 -6.89 -13.07 5.21
CA GLU A 37 -5.89 -12.81 6.26
C GLU A 37 -5.24 -11.42 6.14
N ILE A 38 -5.41 -10.72 5.01
CA ILE A 38 -4.83 -9.39 4.84
C ILE A 38 -5.35 -8.42 5.91
N SER A 39 -4.45 -7.77 6.64
CA SER A 39 -4.85 -6.87 7.72
C SER A 39 -5.36 -5.53 7.18
N ILE A 40 -6.35 -4.96 7.87
CA ILE A 40 -6.87 -3.61 7.59
C ILE A 40 -5.76 -2.56 7.73
N GLU A 41 -4.84 -2.77 8.68
CA GLU A 41 -3.65 -1.94 8.91
C GLU A 41 -2.73 -1.91 7.67
N SER A 42 -2.49 -3.08 7.05
CA SER A 42 -1.70 -3.19 5.82
C SER A 42 -2.36 -2.43 4.67
N LEU A 43 -3.68 -2.56 4.52
CA LEU A 43 -4.47 -1.79 3.55
C LEU A 43 -4.41 -0.29 3.82
N GLY A 44 -4.59 0.15 5.06
CA GLY A 44 -4.46 1.56 5.45
C GLY A 44 -3.09 2.15 5.08
N ASN A 45 -2.03 1.38 5.32
CA ASN A 45 -0.67 1.74 4.92
C ASN A 45 -0.50 1.89 3.40
N VAL A 46 -1.20 1.08 2.59
CA VAL A 46 -1.24 1.22 1.12
C VAL A 46 -1.95 2.52 0.72
N PHE A 47 -3.09 2.85 1.33
CA PHE A 47 -3.82 4.09 1.04
C PHE A 47 -3.04 5.35 1.41
N LEU A 48 -2.33 5.36 2.54
CA LEU A 48 -1.45 6.48 2.91
C LEU A 48 -0.30 6.63 1.90
N THR A 49 0.24 5.51 1.42
CA THR A 49 1.27 5.53 0.37
C THR A 49 0.71 6.09 -0.94
N LEU A 50 -0.52 5.75 -1.31
CA LEU A 50 -1.20 6.32 -2.48
C LEU A 50 -1.30 7.84 -2.38
N GLN A 51 -1.76 8.36 -1.23
CA GLN A 51 -1.87 9.81 -1.02
C GLN A 51 -0.51 10.50 -1.13
N LEU A 52 0.54 9.93 -0.54
CA LEU A 52 1.91 10.45 -0.66
C LEU A 52 2.40 10.45 -2.11
N CYS A 53 2.15 9.38 -2.87
CA CYS A 53 2.51 9.33 -4.28
C CYS A 53 1.73 10.36 -5.12
N MET A 54 0.45 10.57 -4.84
CA MET A 54 -0.36 11.61 -5.51
C MET A 54 0.20 13.02 -5.26
N ILE A 55 0.62 13.31 -4.02
CA ILE A 55 1.29 14.58 -3.69
C ILE A 55 2.57 14.77 -4.51
N GLU A 56 3.40 13.73 -4.62
CA GLU A 56 4.62 13.83 -5.42
C GLU A 56 4.34 13.99 -6.92
N VAL A 57 3.30 13.35 -7.45
CA VAL A 57 2.84 13.57 -8.83
C VAL A 57 2.44 15.04 -9.05
N MET A 58 1.70 15.64 -8.11
CA MET A 58 1.30 17.05 -8.21
C MET A 58 2.54 17.97 -8.19
N LYS A 59 3.49 17.75 -7.27
CA LYS A 59 4.77 18.48 -7.21
C LYS A 59 5.61 18.36 -8.48
N LYS A 60 5.43 17.28 -9.25
CA LYS A 60 6.14 17.01 -10.51
C LYS A 60 5.28 17.28 -11.75
N LEU A 61 4.19 18.02 -11.61
CA LEU A 61 3.31 18.41 -12.73
C LEU A 61 2.82 17.20 -13.55
N GLY A 62 2.45 16.11 -12.88
CA GLY A 62 2.02 14.87 -13.53
C GLY A 62 3.14 13.87 -13.82
N GLY A 63 4.41 14.24 -13.56
CA GLY A 63 5.56 13.37 -13.76
C GLY A 63 5.56 12.15 -12.84
N ASN A 64 6.16 11.04 -13.32
CA ASN A 64 6.28 9.78 -12.56
C ASN A 64 7.68 9.56 -11.95
N ASN A 65 8.63 10.48 -12.21
CA ASN A 65 9.99 10.39 -11.69
C ASN A 65 10.10 11.02 -10.30
N TYR A 66 9.57 10.33 -9.30
CA TYR A 66 9.66 10.69 -7.90
C TYR A 66 9.99 9.48 -7.04
N LYS A 67 10.54 9.73 -5.85
CA LYS A 67 10.73 8.69 -4.84
C LYS A 67 9.48 8.63 -3.97
N VAL A 68 9.00 7.43 -3.68
CA VAL A 68 7.88 7.24 -2.75
C VAL A 68 8.31 7.74 -1.35
N PRO A 69 7.60 8.73 -0.76
CA PRO A 69 7.96 9.25 0.56
C PRO A 69 7.81 8.18 1.65
N HIS A 70 8.78 8.11 2.56
CA HIS A 70 8.79 7.16 3.67
C HIS A 70 8.56 7.88 5.02
N ILE A 71 7.34 7.81 5.56
CA ILE A 71 6.94 8.51 6.80
C ILE A 71 7.00 7.64 8.06
N ASN A 72 7.65 6.48 8.00
CA ASN A 72 7.75 5.54 9.14
C ASN A 72 6.39 5.13 9.71
N LYS A 73 5.45 4.76 8.84
CA LYS A 73 4.05 4.46 9.20
C LYS A 73 3.91 3.48 10.37
N GLN A 74 4.67 2.38 10.38
CA GLN A 74 4.69 1.42 11.48
C GLN A 74 5.08 2.02 12.84
N ARG A 75 5.98 3.01 12.87
CA ARG A 75 6.34 3.70 14.11
C ARG A 75 5.17 4.57 14.59
N LEU A 76 4.58 5.35 13.68
CA LEU A 76 3.45 6.23 13.99
C LEU A 76 2.22 5.43 14.46
N GLU A 77 2.00 4.25 13.88
CA GLU A 77 0.92 3.33 14.26
C GLU A 77 1.11 2.80 15.69
N ARG A 78 2.34 2.37 16.04
CA ARG A 78 2.67 1.95 17.42
C ARG A 78 2.52 3.09 18.43
N GLU A 79 2.76 4.32 18.01
CA GLU A 79 2.59 5.52 18.83
C GLU A 79 1.13 6.02 18.86
N GLY A 80 0.22 5.42 18.08
CA GLY A 80 -1.19 5.81 18.02
C GLY A 80 -1.46 7.15 17.33
N ILE A 81 -0.49 7.66 16.57
CA ILE A 81 -0.52 8.98 15.92
C ILE A 81 -0.44 8.90 14.39
N LEU A 82 -0.65 7.71 13.82
CA LEU A 82 -0.68 7.55 12.36
C LEU A 82 -1.89 8.31 11.78
N PRO A 83 -1.69 9.29 10.88
CA PRO A 83 -2.80 9.98 10.25
C PRO A 83 -3.58 9.05 9.33
N THR A 84 -4.88 9.30 9.16
CA THR A 84 -5.73 8.61 8.18
C THR A 84 -5.72 9.29 6.82
N THR A 85 -5.36 10.59 6.78
CA THR A 85 -5.23 11.41 5.58
C THR A 85 -3.96 12.26 5.62
N ILE A 86 -3.35 12.48 4.46
CA ILE A 86 -2.16 13.33 4.31
C ILE A 86 -2.60 14.68 3.74
N SER A 87 -2.20 15.76 4.41
CA SER A 87 -2.44 17.12 3.92
C SER A 87 -1.61 17.41 2.67
N CYS A 88 -2.22 18.09 1.70
CA CYS A 88 -1.51 18.67 0.56
C CYS A 88 -1.22 20.15 0.85
N ASP A 89 0.00 20.60 0.54
CA ASP A 89 0.33 22.02 0.62
C ASP A 89 -0.44 22.80 -0.46
N LEU A 90 -0.89 24.00 -0.11
CA LEU A 90 -1.59 24.91 -1.02
C LEU A 90 -0.72 25.33 -2.21
N ASP A 91 0.60 25.36 -2.05
CA ASP A 91 1.54 25.70 -3.12
C ASP A 91 1.65 24.61 -4.20
N VAL A 92 1.10 23.42 -3.93
CA VAL A 92 1.11 22.24 -4.82
C VAL A 92 -0.25 22.00 -5.48
N LEU A 93 -1.31 22.65 -4.98
CA LEU A 93 -2.67 22.65 -5.54
C LEU A 93 -2.78 23.64 -6.71
#